data_AF-A0A2P2IEA0-F1
#
_entry.id   AF-A0A2P2IEA0-F1
#
_cell.length_a   1.000
_cell.length_b   1.000
_cell.length_c   1.000
_cell.angle_alpha   90.00
_cell.angle_beta   90.00
_cell.angle_gamma   90.00
#
_symmetry.space_group_name_H-M   'P 1'
#
loop_
_entity.id
_entity.type
_entity.pdbx_description
1 polymer ?
#
loop_
_entity_poly.entity_id
_entity_poly.type
_entity_poly.pdbx_seq_one_letter_code
_entity_poly.pdbx_strand_id
1 'polypeptide(L)'
;TTYVQDIGRHTTDFRLPKNRYLRVNHDDFFDNERHILSNLPAKAEKMCRYDLDVLDKTWLEGYNGERAKMGAVPVPEMILELIVEHFEETCWENIQKLLQEQEAQAIEYDEDR
;
A
#
# COMPACT_ATOMS: atom_id res chain seq x y z
N THR A 1 6.01 8.47 29.85
CA THR A 1 6.34 7.23 29.11
C THR A 1 5.05 6.66 28.56
N THR A 2 4.58 7.21 27.44
CA THR A 2 3.38 6.72 26.77
C THR A 2 3.85 5.72 25.74
N TYR A 3 3.51 4.45 25.94
CA TYR A 3 3.76 3.38 25.00
C TYR A 3 3.14 3.79 23.66
N VAL A 4 3.96 4.16 22.69
CA VAL A 4 3.55 4.11 21.30
C VAL A 4 3.43 2.62 21.02
N GLN A 5 2.19 2.12 20.90
CA GLN A 5 1.98 0.79 20.40
C GLN A 5 2.62 0.77 19.03
N ASP A 6 3.75 0.09 18.93
CA ASP A 6 4.20 -0.47 17.68
C ASP A 6 2.97 -1.16 17.10
N ILE A 7 2.41 -0.62 16.02
CA ILE A 7 1.48 -1.38 15.18
C ILE A 7 2.36 -2.36 14.38
N GLY A 8 3.23 -3.08 15.10
CA GLY A 8 4.01 -4.16 14.58
C GLY A 8 3.01 -5.14 14.01
N ARG A 9 3.23 -5.55 12.76
CA ARG A 9 2.48 -6.60 12.05
C ARG A 9 1.97 -7.60 13.08
N HIS A 10 0.69 -7.48 13.43
CA HIS A 10 0.07 -8.42 14.34
C HIS A 10 0.25 -9.79 13.69
N THR A 11 1.08 -10.65 14.27
CA THR A 11 1.15 -12.04 13.84
C THR A 11 -0.16 -12.67 14.24
N THR A 12 -1.17 -12.49 13.40
CA THR A 12 -2.46 -13.14 13.56
C THR A 12 -2.19 -14.63 13.42
N ASP A 13 -2.66 -15.38 14.41
CA ASP A 13 -2.64 -16.84 14.43
C ASP A 13 -3.55 -17.37 13.30
N PHE A 14 -3.06 -17.33 12.06
CA PHE A 14 -3.79 -17.82 10.90
C PHE A 14 -3.92 -19.34 11.03
N ARG A 15 -5.17 -19.82 11.05
CA ARG A 15 -5.47 -21.24 11.11
C ARG A 15 -6.35 -21.61 9.93
N LEU A 16 -5.94 -22.64 9.22
CA LEU A 16 -6.76 -23.19 8.14
C LEU A 16 -8.06 -23.78 8.73
N PRO A 17 -9.22 -23.46 8.14
CA PRO A 17 -10.48 -24.07 8.51
C PRO A 17 -10.40 -25.59 8.39
N LYS A 18 -10.84 -26.31 9.43
CA LYS A 18 -10.92 -27.77 9.36
C LYS A 18 -12.04 -28.17 8.39
N ASN A 19 -11.76 -29.12 7.50
CA ASN A 19 -12.71 -29.72 6.55
C ASN A 19 -13.34 -28.74 5.53
N ARG A 20 -12.74 -27.56 5.32
CA ARG A 20 -13.15 -26.63 4.26
C ARG A 20 -11.93 -26.03 3.57
N TYR A 21 -12.04 -25.80 2.27
CA TYR A 21 -11.01 -25.20 1.44
C TYR A 21 -11.23 -23.69 1.31
N LEU A 22 -10.15 -22.91 1.26
CA LEU A 22 -10.24 -21.49 0.97
C LEU A 22 -10.34 -21.27 -0.54
N ARG A 23 -11.27 -20.43 -0.97
CA ARG A 23 -11.34 -19.94 -2.35
C ARG A 23 -11.22 -18.43 -2.38
N VAL A 24 -10.61 -17.94 -3.44
CA VAL A 24 -10.38 -16.52 -3.67
C VAL A 24 -11.54 -15.89 -4.45
N ASN A 25 -12.14 -16.67 -5.37
CA ASN A 25 -13.24 -16.24 -6.23
C ASN A 25 -14.44 -17.18 -6.07
N HIS A 26 -15.63 -16.67 -6.36
CA HIS A 26 -16.85 -17.47 -6.48
C HIS A 26 -16.99 -17.94 -7.93
N ASP A 27 -16.41 -19.10 -8.25
CA ASP A 27 -16.49 -19.74 -9.56
C ASP A 27 -17.59 -20.81 -9.64
N ASP A 28 -17.79 -21.41 -10.81
CA ASP A 28 -18.79 -22.47 -11.06
C ASP A 28 -18.55 -23.74 -10.23
N PHE A 29 -17.39 -23.87 -9.58
CA PHE A 29 -17.02 -24.99 -8.72
C PHE A 29 -17.13 -24.64 -7.22
N PHE A 30 -17.68 -23.47 -6.89
CA PHE A 30 -17.88 -23.04 -5.51
C PHE A 30 -19.03 -23.81 -4.84
N ASP A 31 -18.82 -24.17 -3.57
CA ASP A 31 -19.74 -24.99 -2.77
C ASP A 31 -19.67 -24.48 -1.33
N ASN A 32 -20.81 -24.02 -0.80
CA ASN A 32 -20.92 -23.41 0.52
C ASN A 32 -20.55 -24.37 1.68
N GLU A 33 -20.67 -25.69 1.47
CA GLU A 33 -20.32 -26.69 2.49
C GLU A 33 -18.81 -26.96 2.50
N ARG A 34 -18.18 -26.95 1.33
CA ARG A 34 -16.77 -27.31 1.15
C ARG A 34 -15.83 -26.12 1.11
N HIS A 35 -16.32 -24.91 0.84
CA HIS A 35 -15.49 -23.75 0.57
C HIS A 35 -15.79 -22.57 1.51
N ILE A 36 -14.77 -21.75 1.75
CA ILE A 36 -14.88 -20.44 2.39
C ILE A 36 -14.26 -19.40 1.46
N LEU A 37 -14.99 -18.32 1.18
CA LEU A 37 -14.44 -17.19 0.43
C LEU A 37 -13.48 -16.39 1.30
N SER A 38 -12.27 -16.22 0.80
CA SER A 38 -11.20 -15.47 1.42
C SER A 38 -11.30 -14.00 1.04
N ASN A 39 -11.30 -13.11 2.03
CA ASN A 39 -11.16 -11.67 1.82
C ASN A 39 -9.70 -11.20 1.76
N LEU A 40 -8.74 -12.12 1.70
CA LEU A 40 -7.32 -11.79 1.60
C LEU A 40 -6.96 -10.90 0.40
N PRO A 41 -7.50 -11.08 -0.81
CA PRO A 41 -7.16 -10.20 -1.93
C PRO A 41 -7.57 -8.76 -1.68
N ALA A 42 -8.82 -8.53 -1.28
CA ALA A 42 -9.33 -7.19 -0.97
C ALA A 42 -8.61 -6.52 0.22
N LYS A 43 -8.03 -7.32 1.13
CA LYS A 43 -7.16 -6.80 2.19
C LYS A 43 -5.78 -6.44 1.67
N ALA A 44 -5.19 -7.30 0.83
CA ALA A 44 -3.87 -7.06 0.24
C ALA A 44 -3.86 -5.83 -0.67
N GLU A 45 -4.93 -5.60 -1.43
CA GLU A 45 -5.10 -4.39 -2.27
C GLU A 45 -5.11 -3.09 -1.47
N LYS A 46 -5.48 -3.15 -0.18
CA LYS A 46 -5.54 -1.99 0.73
C LYS A 46 -4.30 -1.86 1.61
N MET A 47 -3.32 -2.75 1.46
CA MET A 47 -2.07 -2.67 2.19
C MET A 47 -1.12 -1.73 1.46
N CYS A 48 -0.33 -0.98 2.23
CA CYS A 48 0.74 -0.17 1.69
C CYS A 48 1.75 -1.08 0.97
N ARG A 49 2.13 -0.67 -0.24
CA ARG A 49 3.03 -1.37 -1.16
C ARG A 49 4.47 -0.91 -1.00
N TYR A 50 4.69 0.31 -0.48
CA TYR A 50 6.02 0.85 -0.24
C TYR A 50 6.62 0.21 1.02
N ASP A 51 7.82 -0.36 0.88
CA ASP A 51 8.62 -0.91 1.99
C ASP A 51 9.89 -0.07 2.10
N LEU A 52 10.19 0.43 3.30
CA LEU A 52 11.34 1.33 3.49
C LEU A 52 12.65 0.57 3.30
N ASP A 53 13.53 1.13 2.47
CA ASP A 53 14.88 0.62 2.34
C ASP A 53 15.79 1.09 3.50
N VAL A 54 17.08 0.75 3.42
CA VAL A 54 18.06 1.12 4.46
C VAL A 54 18.25 2.64 4.55
N LEU A 55 18.23 3.34 3.41
CA LEU A 55 18.41 4.78 3.35
C LEU A 55 17.21 5.48 4.00
N ASP A 56 15.99 5.07 3.65
CA ASP A 56 14.75 5.62 4.19
C ASP A 56 14.68 5.46 5.71
N LYS A 57 15.01 4.26 6.20
CA LYS A 57 15.06 3.96 7.63
C LYS A 57 16.08 4.82 8.36
N THR A 58 17.29 4.93 7.80
CA THR A 58 18.35 5.77 8.39
C THR A 58 17.94 7.24 8.45
N TRP A 59 17.28 7.74 7.40
CA TRP A 59 16.74 9.10 7.37
C TRP A 59 15.65 9.30 8.43
N LEU A 60 14.71 8.36 8.54
CA LEU A 60 13.62 8.41 9.51
C LEU A 60 14.12 8.37 10.95
N GLU A 61 15.15 7.56 11.23
CA GLU A 61 15.81 7.52 12.53
C GLU A 61 16.42 8.87 12.91
N GLY A 62 17.18 9.50 11.99
CA GLY A 62 17.75 10.83 12.21
C GLY A 62 16.67 11.88 12.44
N TYR A 63 15.61 11.87 11.62
CA TYR A 63 14.48 12.79 11.76
C TYR A 63 13.77 12.62 13.11
N ASN A 64 13.49 11.38 13.52
CA ASN A 64 12.88 11.09 14.81
C ASN A 64 13.78 11.45 15.99
N GLY A 65 15.11 11.34 15.83
CA GLY A 65 16.08 11.83 16.80
C GLY A 65 15.95 13.33 17.06
N GLU A 66 15.81 14.14 16.00
CA GLU A 66 15.57 15.58 16.15
C GLU A 66 14.20 15.88 16.76
N ARG A 67 13.14 15.15 16.37
CA ARG A 67 11.81 15.28 16.98
C ARG A 67 11.84 15.00 18.48
N ALA A 68 12.58 13.97 18.90
CA ALA A 68 12.72 13.61 20.32
C ALA A 68 13.40 14.73 21.13
N LYS A 69 14.42 15.40 20.58
CA LYS A 69 15.06 16.57 21.22
C LYS A 69 14.09 17.72 21.44
N MET A 70 13.07 17.83 20.59
CA MET A 70 12.01 18.84 20.69
C MET A 70 10.80 18.36 21.52
N GLY A 71 10.86 17.17 22.12
CA GLY A 71 9.75 16.59 22.89
C GLY A 71 8.58 16.09 22.03
N ALA A 72 8.77 15.94 20.73
CA ALA A 72 7.77 15.42 19.81
C ALA A 72 7.80 13.88 19.74
N VAL A 73 6.64 13.28 19.45
CA VAL A 73 6.46 11.83 19.26
C VAL A 73 7.18 11.39 17.98
N PRO A 74 7.82 10.20 17.92
CA PRO A 74 8.40 9.70 16.66
C PRO A 74 7.33 9.43 15.59
N VAL A 75 7.71 9.58 14.33
CA VAL A 75 6.95 9.11 13.17
C VAL A 75 7.18 7.60 13.00
N PRO A 76 6.12 6.77 12.99
CA PRO A 76 6.25 5.34 12.69
C PRO A 76 6.65 5.08 11.23
N GLU A 77 7.36 3.98 10.97
CA GLU A 77 7.74 3.53 9.62
C GLU A 77 6.52 3.48 8.68
N MET A 78 5.43 2.85 9.12
CA MET A 78 4.17 2.73 8.36
C MET A 78 3.64 4.09 7.87
N ILE A 79 3.85 5.17 8.62
CA ILE A 79 3.39 6.49 8.19
C ILE A 79 4.27 7.02 7.06
N LEU A 80 5.58 6.82 7.14
CA LEU A 80 6.49 7.19 6.05
C LEU A 80 6.19 6.36 4.79
N GLU A 81 5.99 5.05 4.94
CA GLU A 81 5.61 4.15 3.83
C GLU A 81 4.36 4.65 3.10
N LEU A 82 3.28 4.95 3.85
CA LEU A 82 2.03 5.46 3.27
C LEU A 82 2.20 6.81 2.57
N ILE A 83 3.03 7.71 3.12
CA ILE A 83 3.30 9.01 2.51
C ILE A 83 4.05 8.82 1.19
N VAL A 84 5.07 7.97 1.16
CA VAL A 84 5.87 7.75 -0.04
C VAL A 84 5.05 7.03 -1.11
N GLU A 85 4.27 6.02 -0.75
CA GLU A 85 3.31 5.38 -1.66
C GLU A 85 2.39 6.42 -2.32
N HIS A 86 1.79 7.31 -1.52
CA HIS A 86 0.90 8.32 -2.05
C HIS A 86 1.60 9.29 -3.01
N PHE A 87 2.88 9.61 -2.76
CA PHE A 87 3.68 10.43 -3.66
C PHE A 87 3.96 9.72 -4.98
N GLU A 88 4.28 8.43 -4.96
CA GLU A 88 4.48 7.63 -6.17
C GLU A 88 3.21 7.54 -7.01
N GLU A 89 2.07 7.24 -6.38
CA GLU A 89 0.76 7.20 -7.04
C GLU A 89 0.44 8.54 -7.72
N THR A 90 0.62 9.64 -7.00
CA THR A 90 0.37 10.99 -7.53
C THR A 90 1.31 11.32 -8.68
N CYS A 91 2.60 11.01 -8.56
CA CYS A 91 3.56 11.25 -9.63
C CYS A 91 3.23 10.42 -10.87
N TRP A 92 2.87 9.15 -10.69
CA TRP A 92 2.46 8.27 -11.78
C TRP A 92 1.22 8.82 -12.49
N GLU A 93 0.18 9.19 -11.75
CA GLU A 93 -1.03 9.79 -12.31
C GLU A 93 -0.73 11.06 -13.11
N ASN A 94 0.11 11.93 -12.56
CA ASN A 94 0.48 13.18 -13.23
C ASN A 94 1.25 12.92 -14.53
N ILE A 95 2.16 11.95 -14.55
CA ILE A 95 2.88 11.56 -15.77
C ILE A 95 1.89 10.98 -16.80
N GLN A 96 0.95 10.13 -16.39
CA GLN A 96 -0.06 9.58 -17.31
C GLN A 96 -0.92 10.68 -17.93
N LYS A 97 -1.36 11.66 -17.13
CA LYS A 97 -2.12 12.82 -17.64
C LYS A 97 -1.31 13.62 -18.67
N LEU A 98 -0.05 13.91 -18.37
CA LEU A 98 0.83 14.64 -19.29
C LEU A 98 1.03 13.89 -20.62
N LEU A 99 1.19 12.57 -20.59
CA LEU A 99 1.33 11.76 -21.80
C LEU A 99 0.06 11.79 -22.65
N GLN A 100 -1.12 11.63 -22.02
CA GLN A 100 -2.40 11.71 -22.72
C GLN A 100 -2.64 13.09 -23.35
N GLU A 101 -2.29 14.17 -22.65
CA GLU A 101 -2.36 15.53 -23.20
C GLU A 101 -1.44 15.71 -24.42
N GLN A 102 -0.22 15.17 -24.36
CA GLN A 102 0.69 15.22 -25.51
C GLN A 102 0.21 14.39 -26.70
N GLU A 103 -0.35 13.21 -26.46
CA GLU A 103 -0.94 12.37 -27.52
C GLU A 103 -2.16 13.05 -28.16
N ALA A 104 -3.04 13.65 -27.35
CA ALA A 104 -4.19 14.41 -27.86
C ALA A 104 -3.74 15.59 -28.73
N GLN A 105 -2.74 16.36 -28.26
CA GLN A 105 -2.15 17.44 -29.05
C GLN A 105 -1.53 16.93 -30.35
N ALA A 106 -0.82 15.80 -30.33
CA ALA A 106 -0.20 15.24 -31.53
C ALA A 106 -1.22 14.82 -32.60
N ILE A 107 -2.37 14.26 -32.18
CA ILE A 107 -3.47 13.87 -33.08
C ILE A 107 -4.10 15.09 -33.76
N GLU A 108 -4.33 16.17 -33.01
CA GLU A 108 -4.96 17.39 -33.53
C GLU A 108 -4.13 18.05 -34.66
N TYR A 109 -2.81 17.89 -34.67
CA TYR A 109 -1.94 18.45 -35.71
C TYR A 109 -1.82 17.59 -36.98
N ASP A 110 -2.28 16.33 -36.96
CA ASP A 110 -2.24 15.43 -38.12
C ASP A 110 -3.51 15.50 -38.99
N GLU A 111 -4.63 16.05 -38.48
CA GLU A 111 -5.89 16.20 -39.23
C GLU A 111 -5.94 17.44 -40.14
N ASP A 112 -5.04 18.42 -39.95
CA ASP A 112 -4.96 19.68 -40.71
C ASP A 112 -4.04 19.62 -41.96
N ARG A 113 -3.88 18.44 -42.59
CA ARG A 113 -3.08 18.25 -43.82
C ARG A 113 -3.88 17.80 -45.04
#